data_AF-A0A924PW17-F1
#
_entry.id   AF-A0A924PW17-F1
#
_cell.length_a   1.000
_cell.length_b   1.000
_cell.length_c   1.000
_cell.angle_alpha   90.00
_cell.angle_beta   90.00
_cell.angle_gamma   90.00
#
_symmetry.space_group_name_H-M   'P 1'
#
loop_
_entity.id
_entity.type
_entity.pdbx_description
1 polymer ?
#
loop_
_entity_poly.entity_id
_entity_poly.type
_entity_poly.pdbx_seq_one_letter_code
_entity_poly.pdbx_strand_id
1 'polypeptide(L)'
;ANGKLIGSHLKFGLGHFSTRTNVQFNWLPLAKSADVMDLLASVDMHGIQTSGNTIRNITSDALAGVAEDEIGDPRPFCEILRQWSTLHPEFAFLPRKFKIAVNGAREDRAAIGWYDVGLQLLRSDAGDLGFKVLVGGGMGRTPVIGTVVREFLPWQQIMNYLEAVIRVYNRYGRRDNVWKARIKILVKAEGQRYIDQVEDEFRQIVEHDGAPHTITQAEYDRVAASFVSPVIKRNRTDAETRTANLLRVADQEPEFGRWLQQNVRPHKNPDLRCVNLSFKRLGYAPGDATAEQLDIAADLADQFSAGEARVTHEQNLLLPWVRVEQLPDLWRAARKAGLAKANIGLLTDMIACPGGDFCSLANARSLPIAEAITERYQDLDELHDIGEIDLHISGCINSWGHHHSGHIGILGVDKDGKEWYQVTLGGADGSDLSGKATPGKVVGPSFSAAEVPEVIEAVLDAYREQRQWVDGPNGTRQETFITTLRRVGIEPFKAAANAARFSQKQTA
;
A
#
# COMPACT_ATOMS: atom_id res chain seq x y z
N ALA A 1 4.95 -12.97 29.94
CA ALA A 1 5.39 -11.60 30.25
C ALA A 1 6.63 -11.62 31.17
N ASN A 2 7.83 -11.29 30.66
CA ASN A 2 9.06 -11.17 31.47
C ASN A 2 9.77 -9.80 31.32
N GLY A 3 9.10 -8.78 30.76
CA GLY A 3 9.68 -7.44 30.64
C GLY A 3 10.98 -7.37 29.83
N LYS A 4 11.30 -8.39 29.01
CA LYS A 4 12.50 -8.32 28.16
C LYS A 4 12.36 -7.18 27.16
N LEU A 5 13.42 -6.38 27.07
CA LEU A 5 13.63 -5.38 26.02
C LEU A 5 13.48 -6.04 24.65
N ILE A 6 12.66 -5.45 23.79
CA ILE A 6 12.59 -5.85 22.39
C ILE A 6 13.83 -5.26 21.69
N GLY A 7 14.82 -6.12 21.43
CA GLY A 7 16.05 -5.78 20.70
C GLY A 7 15.83 -5.77 19.19
N SER A 8 16.75 -5.18 18.43
CA SER A 8 16.80 -5.34 16.96
C SER A 8 18.07 -6.07 16.54
N HIS A 9 17.90 -7.09 15.69
CA HIS A 9 19.00 -7.73 14.98
C HIS A 9 19.01 -7.20 13.54
N LEU A 10 19.84 -6.17 13.30
CA LEU A 10 19.91 -5.54 11.97
C LEU A 10 20.56 -6.47 10.97
N LYS A 11 19.85 -6.72 9.86
CA LYS A 11 20.35 -7.46 8.71
C LYS A 11 20.82 -6.49 7.63
N PHE A 12 21.82 -6.90 6.86
CA PHE A 12 22.38 -6.16 5.73
C PHE A 12 22.20 -6.96 4.43
N GLY A 13 22.37 -6.29 3.29
CA GLY A 13 22.20 -6.94 1.97
C GLY A 13 20.75 -7.28 1.64
N LEU A 14 19.80 -6.48 2.12
CA LEU A 14 18.36 -6.67 1.91
C LEU A 14 17.81 -5.60 0.95
N GLY A 15 16.89 -6.02 0.08
CA GLY A 15 15.96 -5.12 -0.61
C GLY A 15 14.66 -5.02 0.19
N HIS A 16 14.18 -3.80 0.44
CA HIS A 16 12.95 -3.57 1.19
C HIS A 16 11.84 -3.05 0.28
N PHE A 17 10.73 -3.78 0.19
CA PHE A 17 9.54 -3.34 -0.53
C PHE A 17 8.80 -2.26 0.25
N SER A 18 8.51 -1.14 -0.41
CA SER A 18 7.89 0.02 0.23
C SER A 18 6.41 0.15 -0.12
N THR A 19 5.69 0.89 0.73
CA THR A 19 4.26 1.24 0.56
C THR A 19 3.93 2.09 -0.67
N ARG A 20 4.92 2.40 -1.51
CA ARG A 20 4.75 3.09 -2.80
C ARG A 20 5.36 2.31 -3.96
N THR A 21 5.38 0.99 -3.82
CA THR A 21 5.78 0.03 -4.86
C THR A 21 7.22 0.20 -5.37
N ASN A 22 8.10 0.79 -4.55
CA ASN A 22 9.55 0.86 -4.81
C ASN A 22 10.31 -0.18 -3.98
N VAL A 23 11.55 -0.46 -4.38
CA VAL A 23 12.56 -1.17 -3.58
C VAL A 23 13.54 -0.17 -2.94
N GLN A 24 13.87 -0.37 -1.67
CA GLN A 24 14.89 0.40 -0.95
C GLN A 24 16.07 -0.49 -0.60
N PHE A 25 17.29 0.00 -0.88
CA PHE A 25 18.54 -0.65 -0.50
C PHE A 25 19.23 0.18 0.57
N ASN A 26 19.59 -0.46 1.68
CA ASN A 26 20.33 0.15 2.77
C ASN A 26 21.79 -0.33 2.76
N TRP A 27 22.68 0.41 3.45
CA TRP A 27 24.11 0.07 3.58
C TRP A 27 24.90 0.08 2.26
N LEU A 28 24.44 0.82 1.25
CA LEU A 28 25.21 1.05 0.03
C LEU A 28 26.45 1.91 0.34
N PRO A 29 27.67 1.43 0.09
CA PRO A 29 28.87 2.24 0.25
C PRO A 29 28.81 3.48 -0.66
N LEU A 30 29.14 4.66 -0.12
CA LEU A 30 29.09 5.91 -0.89
C LEU A 30 29.98 5.84 -2.16
N ALA A 31 31.15 5.19 -2.06
CA ALA A 31 32.06 4.98 -3.20
C ALA A 31 31.49 4.09 -4.31
N LYS A 32 30.37 3.38 -4.05
CA LYS A 32 29.65 2.52 -5.00
C LYS A 32 28.36 3.14 -5.52
N SER A 33 28.01 4.35 -5.10
CA SER A 33 26.72 4.95 -5.49
C SER A 33 26.58 5.15 -7.00
N ALA A 34 27.65 5.53 -7.71
CA ALA A 34 27.63 5.64 -9.18
C ALA A 34 27.45 4.27 -9.85
N ASP A 35 28.28 3.28 -9.49
CA ASP A 35 28.19 1.90 -9.99
C ASP A 35 26.77 1.32 -9.82
N VAL A 36 26.10 1.60 -8.69
CA VAL A 36 24.72 1.15 -8.44
C VAL A 36 23.71 1.85 -9.35
N MET A 37 23.90 3.15 -9.64
CA MET A 37 23.04 3.84 -10.59
C MET A 37 23.24 3.32 -12.02
N ASP A 38 24.48 3.00 -12.42
CA ASP A 38 24.77 2.39 -13.72
C ASP A 38 24.15 1.00 -13.84
N LEU A 39 24.18 0.21 -12.77
CA LEU A 39 23.52 -1.11 -12.72
C LEU A 39 22.00 -0.98 -12.87
N LEU A 40 21.36 -0.05 -12.15
CA LEU A 40 19.92 0.20 -12.30
C LEU A 40 19.57 0.66 -13.73
N ALA A 41 20.38 1.54 -14.31
CA ALA A 41 20.16 2.03 -15.67
C ALA A 41 20.27 0.92 -16.73
N SER A 42 21.07 -0.12 -16.49
CA SER A 42 21.21 -1.28 -17.40
C SER A 42 19.91 -2.09 -17.57
N VAL A 43 18.93 -1.88 -16.70
CA VAL A 43 17.61 -2.53 -16.69
C VAL A 43 16.47 -1.51 -16.65
N ASP A 44 16.70 -0.31 -17.21
CA ASP A 44 15.73 0.80 -17.30
C ASP A 44 15.17 1.30 -15.95
N MET A 45 15.93 1.13 -14.86
CA MET A 45 15.61 1.65 -13.53
C MET A 45 16.44 2.87 -13.15
N HIS A 46 15.94 3.70 -12.22
CA HIS A 46 16.68 4.86 -11.71
C HIS A 46 16.33 5.25 -10.26
N GLY A 47 17.26 5.97 -9.60
CA GLY A 47 17.04 6.60 -8.28
C GLY A 47 16.49 8.04 -8.32
N ILE A 48 16.27 8.61 -9.52
CA ILE A 48 15.86 10.00 -9.73
C ILE A 48 14.50 10.28 -9.08
N GLN A 49 14.38 11.39 -8.34
CA GLN A 49 13.14 11.86 -7.68
C GLN A 49 12.44 10.83 -6.77
N THR A 50 13.16 9.79 -6.32
CA THR A 50 12.68 8.84 -5.30
C THR A 50 12.51 9.51 -3.93
N SER A 51 13.26 10.61 -3.69
CA SER A 51 13.18 11.48 -2.50
C SER A 51 12.98 12.97 -2.86
N GLY A 52 13.27 13.88 -1.93
CA GLY A 52 13.26 15.34 -2.19
C GLY A 52 11.89 16.02 -2.15
N ASN A 53 11.91 17.33 -2.44
CA ASN A 53 10.76 18.22 -2.53
C ASN A 53 10.30 18.34 -4.00
N THR A 54 9.77 17.24 -4.50
CA THR A 54 9.41 17.08 -5.91
C THR A 54 8.31 16.02 -6.02
N ILE A 55 7.85 15.76 -7.25
CA ILE A 55 6.90 14.69 -7.56
C ILE A 55 7.61 13.35 -7.33
N ARG A 56 6.99 12.51 -6.50
CA ARG A 56 7.47 11.15 -6.20
C ARG A 56 6.91 10.16 -7.22
N ASN A 57 7.31 8.88 -7.10
CA ASN A 57 6.76 7.76 -7.88
C ASN A 57 5.24 7.89 -8.10
N ILE A 58 4.77 7.70 -9.34
CA ILE A 58 3.34 7.67 -9.66
C ILE A 58 2.82 6.28 -9.28
N THR A 59 1.88 6.22 -8.35
CA THR A 59 1.46 4.94 -7.74
C THR A 59 0.15 4.45 -8.33
N SER A 60 0.04 3.15 -8.59
CA SER A 60 -1.21 2.44 -8.86
C SER A 60 -1.20 1.10 -8.12
N ASP A 61 -2.32 0.40 -8.07
CA ASP A 61 -2.41 -0.89 -7.40
C ASP A 61 -1.76 -2.02 -8.23
N ALA A 62 -1.39 -3.11 -7.57
CA ALA A 62 -0.67 -4.20 -8.23
C ALA A 62 -1.54 -5.00 -9.23
N LEU A 63 -2.87 -4.90 -9.18
CA LEU A 63 -3.79 -5.56 -10.10
C LEU A 63 -4.11 -4.71 -11.35
N ALA A 64 -3.50 -3.54 -11.49
CA ALA A 64 -3.64 -2.69 -12.68
C ALA A 64 -3.38 -3.48 -13.99
N GLY A 65 -4.29 -3.39 -14.94
CA GLY A 65 -4.27 -4.11 -16.20
C GLY A 65 -4.78 -5.55 -16.14
N VAL A 66 -5.13 -6.09 -14.96
CA VAL A 66 -5.52 -7.50 -14.77
C VAL A 66 -6.74 -7.73 -13.86
N ALA A 67 -7.19 -6.71 -13.11
CA ALA A 67 -8.34 -6.80 -12.22
C ALA A 67 -9.66 -7.07 -12.95
N GLU A 68 -10.55 -7.86 -12.35
CA GLU A 68 -11.90 -8.16 -12.91
C GLU A 68 -12.83 -6.93 -12.90
N ASP A 69 -12.62 -6.01 -11.97
CA ASP A 69 -13.40 -4.79 -11.79
C ASP A 69 -12.77 -3.55 -12.43
N GLU A 70 -11.77 -3.74 -13.30
CA GLU A 70 -11.07 -2.68 -14.01
C GLU A 70 -12.02 -1.87 -14.92
N ILE A 71 -12.00 -0.55 -14.76
CA ILE A 71 -12.71 0.42 -15.60
C ILE A 71 -11.85 0.80 -16.81
N GLY A 72 -10.56 1.01 -16.56
CA GLY A 72 -9.53 1.29 -17.55
C GLY A 72 -8.13 1.06 -16.98
N ASP A 73 -7.20 0.65 -17.83
CA ASP A 73 -5.82 0.37 -17.42
C ASP A 73 -5.10 1.67 -17.02
N PRO A 74 -4.68 1.82 -15.75
CA PRO A 74 -4.03 3.05 -15.30
C PRO A 74 -2.54 3.11 -15.67
N ARG A 75 -1.92 1.99 -16.11
CA ARG A 75 -0.46 1.90 -16.32
C ARG A 75 0.05 2.83 -17.43
N PRO A 76 -0.62 2.96 -18.60
CA PRO A 76 -0.18 3.91 -19.62
C PRO A 76 -0.20 5.36 -19.11
N PHE A 77 -1.24 5.74 -18.35
CA PHE A 77 -1.31 7.07 -17.75
C PHE A 77 -0.20 7.28 -16.71
N CYS A 78 0.05 6.29 -15.84
CA CYS A 78 1.13 6.37 -14.85
C CYS A 78 2.50 6.58 -15.52
N GLU A 79 2.76 5.89 -16.62
CA GLU A 79 4.03 6.00 -17.35
C GLU A 79 4.16 7.34 -18.09
N ILE A 80 3.10 7.83 -18.73
CA ILE A 80 3.07 9.17 -19.32
C ILE A 80 3.34 10.24 -18.25
N LEU A 81 2.65 10.16 -17.10
CA LEU A 81 2.85 11.09 -15.98
C LEU A 81 4.26 10.98 -15.39
N ARG A 82 4.85 9.79 -15.33
CA ARG A 82 6.24 9.59 -14.91
C ARG A 82 7.20 10.27 -15.88
N GLN A 83 7.07 10.04 -17.19
CA GLN A 83 7.91 10.66 -18.22
C GLN A 83 7.81 12.19 -18.16
N TRP A 84 6.59 12.74 -18.04
CA TRP A 84 6.35 14.18 -17.94
C TRP A 84 6.94 14.81 -16.68
N SER A 85 6.75 14.18 -15.52
CA SER A 85 7.18 14.75 -14.23
C SER A 85 8.67 14.60 -13.94
N THR A 86 9.35 13.67 -14.62
CA THR A 86 10.75 13.38 -14.36
C THR A 86 11.65 14.51 -14.87
N LEU A 87 12.47 15.07 -13.98
CA LEU A 87 13.35 16.22 -14.24
C LEU A 87 12.61 17.47 -14.80
N HIS A 88 11.31 17.59 -14.54
CA HIS A 88 10.54 18.74 -14.98
C HIS A 88 11.07 20.03 -14.36
N PRO A 89 11.47 21.05 -15.17
CA PRO A 89 12.22 22.21 -14.67
C PRO A 89 11.41 23.03 -13.65
N GLU A 90 10.09 23.11 -13.83
CA GLU A 90 9.22 23.84 -12.91
C GLU A 90 8.96 23.09 -11.59
N PHE A 91 9.03 21.75 -11.60
CA PHE A 91 8.60 20.88 -10.48
C PHE A 91 9.74 20.16 -9.78
N ALA A 92 10.98 20.49 -10.12
CA ALA A 92 12.18 20.00 -9.44
C ALA A 92 12.34 20.55 -8.00
N PHE A 93 11.67 21.66 -7.66
CA PHE A 93 11.76 22.30 -6.34
C PHE A 93 10.41 22.83 -5.80
N LEU A 94 9.51 21.88 -5.51
CA LEU A 94 8.21 22.16 -4.89
C LEU A 94 8.37 22.56 -3.41
N PRO A 95 7.32 23.12 -2.76
CA PRO A 95 7.38 23.43 -1.33
C PRO A 95 7.70 22.20 -0.44
N ARG A 96 7.21 21.00 -0.83
CA ARG A 96 7.50 19.72 -0.18
C ARG A 96 7.24 18.56 -1.17
N LYS A 97 7.51 17.31 -0.74
CA LYS A 97 7.18 16.09 -1.51
C LYS A 97 5.73 16.10 -1.99
N PHE A 98 5.52 15.66 -3.23
CA PHE A 98 4.24 15.61 -3.90
C PHE A 98 3.98 14.19 -4.42
N LYS A 99 2.81 13.62 -4.12
CA LYS A 99 2.48 12.22 -4.36
C LYS A 99 1.21 12.12 -5.19
N ILE A 100 1.27 11.39 -6.29
CA ILE A 100 0.11 11.09 -7.14
C ILE A 100 -0.18 9.59 -7.02
N ALA A 101 -1.46 9.23 -6.88
CA ALA A 101 -1.96 7.87 -7.02
C ALA A 101 -3.07 7.80 -8.07
N VAL A 102 -3.14 6.69 -8.79
CA VAL A 102 -4.10 6.42 -9.86
C VAL A 102 -4.78 5.07 -9.60
N ASN A 103 -6.11 5.08 -9.51
CA ASN A 103 -6.93 3.89 -9.45
C ASN A 103 -7.64 3.66 -10.79
N GLY A 104 -7.51 2.45 -11.33
CA GLY A 104 -8.17 2.03 -12.57
C GLY A 104 -9.42 1.17 -12.35
N ALA A 105 -9.70 0.76 -11.12
CA ALA A 105 -10.75 -0.20 -10.78
C ALA A 105 -11.95 0.45 -10.07
N ARG A 106 -13.02 -0.32 -9.86
CA ARG A 106 -14.17 0.13 -9.04
C ARG A 106 -13.80 0.24 -7.56
N GLU A 107 -13.09 -0.75 -7.03
CA GLU A 107 -12.53 -0.69 -5.68
C GLU A 107 -11.27 0.20 -5.66
N ASP A 108 -11.11 1.04 -4.62
CA ASP A 108 -9.89 1.82 -4.42
C ASP A 108 -8.83 0.99 -3.68
N ARG A 109 -7.97 0.32 -4.45
CA ARG A 109 -6.83 -0.45 -3.94
C ARG A 109 -5.53 0.36 -3.89
N ALA A 110 -5.55 1.61 -4.35
CA ALA A 110 -4.40 2.50 -4.36
C ALA A 110 -4.44 3.53 -3.22
N ALA A 111 -5.53 3.56 -2.44
CA ALA A 111 -5.78 4.47 -1.34
C ALA A 111 -5.70 5.95 -1.78
N ILE A 112 -6.30 6.28 -2.94
CA ILE A 112 -6.07 7.55 -3.65
C ILE A 112 -6.46 8.78 -2.81
N GLY A 113 -7.41 8.63 -1.89
CA GLY A 113 -7.82 9.69 -0.95
C GLY A 113 -6.70 10.16 -0.01
N TRP A 114 -5.64 9.38 0.15
CA TRP A 114 -4.51 9.68 1.04
C TRP A 114 -3.30 10.32 0.35
N TYR A 115 -3.40 10.65 -0.94
CA TYR A 115 -2.32 11.20 -1.76
C TYR A 115 -2.48 12.70 -1.97
N ASP A 116 -1.39 13.40 -2.32
CA ASP A 116 -1.45 14.83 -2.61
C ASP A 116 -2.42 15.09 -3.78
N VAL A 117 -2.40 14.19 -4.78
CA VAL A 117 -3.45 14.03 -5.78
C VAL A 117 -3.86 12.56 -5.89
N GLY A 118 -5.17 12.30 -5.84
CA GLY A 118 -5.77 11.01 -6.13
C GLY A 118 -6.56 11.07 -7.43
N LEU A 119 -6.33 10.12 -8.33
CA LEU A 119 -6.97 10.04 -9.64
C LEU A 119 -7.77 8.74 -9.74
N GLN A 120 -9.08 8.86 -9.89
CA GLN A 120 -9.97 7.72 -10.15
C GLN A 120 -10.35 7.72 -11.63
N LEU A 121 -10.01 6.66 -12.37
CA LEU A 121 -10.55 6.46 -13.70
C LEU A 121 -12.05 6.12 -13.61
N LEU A 122 -12.85 6.77 -14.44
CA LEU A 122 -14.28 6.49 -14.59
C LEU A 122 -14.74 6.74 -16.03
N ARG A 123 -15.95 6.28 -16.34
CA ARG A 123 -16.65 6.65 -17.57
C ARG A 123 -17.73 7.68 -17.28
N SER A 124 -17.90 8.66 -18.16
CA SER A 124 -19.03 9.58 -18.13
C SER A 124 -20.34 8.84 -18.46
N ASP A 125 -21.48 9.51 -18.29
CA ASP A 125 -22.78 8.99 -18.73
C ASP A 125 -22.82 8.70 -20.25
N ALA A 126 -21.99 9.40 -21.04
CA ALA A 126 -21.84 9.17 -22.47
C ALA A 126 -20.86 8.02 -22.81
N GLY A 127 -20.18 7.44 -21.81
CA GLY A 127 -19.21 6.36 -21.96
C GLY A 127 -17.75 6.79 -22.13
N ASP A 128 -17.48 8.10 -22.18
CA ASP A 128 -16.14 8.66 -22.35
C ASP A 128 -15.28 8.40 -21.13
N LEU A 129 -14.02 7.99 -21.34
CA LEU A 129 -13.06 7.79 -20.26
C LEU A 129 -12.59 9.13 -19.71
N GLY A 130 -12.45 9.23 -18.40
CA GLY A 130 -11.90 10.41 -17.73
C GLY A 130 -11.48 10.12 -16.30
N PHE A 131 -11.13 11.19 -15.59
CA PHE A 131 -10.68 11.16 -14.21
C PHE A 131 -11.60 11.95 -13.30
N LYS A 132 -11.90 11.39 -12.12
CA LYS A 132 -12.29 12.16 -10.96
C LYS A 132 -11.01 12.52 -10.22
N VAL A 133 -10.86 13.81 -9.91
CA VAL A 133 -9.62 14.36 -9.37
C VAL A 133 -9.83 14.79 -7.92
N LEU A 134 -9.04 14.19 -7.03
CA LEU A 134 -8.98 14.54 -5.62
C LEU A 134 -7.65 15.25 -5.33
N VAL A 135 -7.67 16.33 -4.55
CA VAL A 135 -6.46 17.11 -4.21
C VAL A 135 -6.42 17.37 -2.71
N GLY A 136 -5.21 17.36 -2.14
CA GLY A 136 -4.98 17.76 -0.76
C GLY A 136 -5.11 16.62 0.26
N GLY A 137 -4.92 15.37 -0.15
CA GLY A 137 -4.82 14.23 0.77
C GLY A 137 -3.43 14.11 1.41
N GLY A 138 -3.33 13.28 2.44
CA GLY A 138 -2.05 12.92 3.05
C GLY A 138 -2.16 12.52 4.51
N MET A 139 -1.47 11.44 4.88
CA MET A 139 -1.38 10.92 6.24
C MET A 139 -0.54 11.85 7.15
N GLY A 140 0.78 11.70 7.28
CA GLY A 140 1.64 12.64 8.04
C GLY A 140 1.08 13.07 9.41
N ARG A 141 1.55 14.20 9.97
CA ARG A 141 1.13 14.65 11.32
C ARG A 141 -0.37 14.95 11.45
N THR A 142 -0.95 15.52 10.40
CA THR A 142 -2.36 15.92 10.36
C THR A 142 -3.02 15.16 9.22
N PRO A 143 -3.61 13.99 9.44
CA PRO A 143 -4.25 13.21 8.39
C PRO A 143 -5.39 14.01 7.76
N VAL A 144 -5.42 14.06 6.43
CA VAL A 144 -6.46 14.71 5.62
C VAL A 144 -6.78 13.80 4.44
N ILE A 145 -8.08 13.62 4.16
CA ILE A 145 -8.56 12.97 2.94
C ILE A 145 -8.67 14.02 1.85
N GLY A 146 -8.23 13.69 0.63
CA GLY A 146 -8.30 14.58 -0.52
C GLY A 146 -9.72 15.05 -0.81
N THR A 147 -9.86 16.31 -1.22
CA THR A 147 -11.11 16.93 -1.64
C THR A 147 -11.31 16.67 -3.12
N VAL A 148 -12.50 16.24 -3.54
CA VAL A 148 -12.85 16.18 -4.97
C VAL A 148 -12.89 17.62 -5.50
N VAL A 149 -12.00 17.93 -6.44
CA VAL A 149 -11.93 19.25 -7.10
C VAL A 149 -12.56 19.23 -8.49
N ARG A 150 -12.64 18.05 -9.11
CA ARG A 150 -13.33 17.83 -10.38
C ARG A 150 -13.91 16.41 -10.43
N GLU A 151 -15.22 16.33 -10.66
CA GLU A 151 -15.96 15.05 -10.73
C GLU A 151 -15.63 14.25 -11.99
N PHE A 152 -15.40 14.95 -13.11
CA PHE A 152 -15.00 14.35 -14.37
C PHE A 152 -14.09 15.30 -15.16
N LEU A 153 -12.95 14.79 -15.58
CA LEU A 153 -11.99 15.43 -16.47
C LEU A 153 -11.69 14.47 -17.62
N PRO A 154 -11.88 14.86 -18.89
CA PRO A 154 -11.47 14.03 -20.03
C PRO A 154 -10.01 13.62 -19.91
N TRP A 155 -9.71 12.34 -20.15
CA TRP A 155 -8.38 11.79 -19.86
C TRP A 155 -7.25 12.52 -20.58
N GLN A 156 -7.53 13.09 -21.76
CA GLN A 156 -6.57 13.85 -22.57
C GLN A 156 -6.03 15.09 -21.84
N GLN A 157 -6.81 15.64 -20.91
CA GLN A 157 -6.50 16.89 -20.21
C GLN A 157 -5.82 16.67 -18.85
N ILE A 158 -5.56 15.43 -18.44
CA ILE A 158 -5.06 15.15 -17.08
C ILE A 158 -3.72 15.82 -16.79
N MET A 159 -2.80 15.86 -17.76
CA MET A 159 -1.50 16.50 -17.57
C MET A 159 -1.63 18.02 -17.43
N ASN A 160 -2.41 18.68 -18.30
CA ASN A 160 -2.68 20.12 -18.20
C ASN A 160 -3.34 20.46 -16.84
N TYR A 161 -4.25 19.61 -16.35
CA TYR A 161 -4.90 19.84 -15.06
C TYR A 161 -3.96 19.63 -13.88
N LEU A 162 -3.09 18.61 -13.93
CA LEU A 162 -2.06 18.41 -12.91
C LEU A 162 -1.05 19.56 -12.89
N GLU A 163 -0.67 20.08 -14.05
CA GLU A 163 0.15 21.29 -14.15
C GLU A 163 -0.52 22.47 -13.41
N ALA A 164 -1.81 22.73 -13.64
CA ALA A 164 -2.55 23.77 -12.92
C ALA A 164 -2.54 23.55 -11.39
N VAL A 165 -2.88 22.34 -10.93
CA VAL A 165 -2.86 21.95 -9.51
C VAL A 165 -1.48 22.22 -8.88
N ILE A 166 -0.42 21.80 -9.56
CA ILE A 166 0.95 21.89 -9.07
C ILE A 166 1.45 23.33 -9.13
N ARG A 167 1.11 24.13 -10.15
CA ARG A 167 1.45 25.55 -10.25
C ARG A 167 0.86 26.38 -9.13
N VAL A 168 -0.43 26.19 -8.83
CA VAL A 168 -1.10 26.86 -7.70
C VAL A 168 -0.42 26.45 -6.38
N TYR A 169 -0.09 25.17 -6.20
CA TYR A 169 0.68 24.73 -5.04
C TYR A 169 2.10 25.30 -5.00
N ASN A 170 2.77 25.39 -6.14
CA ASN A 170 4.14 25.90 -6.23
C ASN A 170 4.19 27.39 -5.88
N ARG A 171 3.19 28.16 -6.32
CA ARG A 171 3.06 29.60 -6.08
C ARG A 171 2.66 29.93 -4.64
N TYR A 172 1.68 29.22 -4.08
CA TYR A 172 1.08 29.58 -2.78
C TYR A 172 1.44 28.65 -1.62
N GLY A 173 2.07 27.51 -1.90
CA GLY A 173 2.51 26.57 -0.88
C GLY A 173 3.61 27.16 0.01
N ARG A 174 3.47 26.95 1.32
CA ARG A 174 4.39 27.46 2.33
C ARG A 174 5.78 26.85 2.21
N ARG A 175 6.81 27.71 2.28
CA ARG A 175 8.24 27.32 2.37
C ARG A 175 8.91 27.77 3.67
N ASP A 176 8.23 28.62 4.43
CA ASP A 176 8.70 29.17 5.72
C ASP A 176 8.55 28.17 6.87
N ASN A 177 7.62 27.22 6.76
CA ASN A 177 7.38 26.20 7.77
C ASN A 177 7.19 24.81 7.14
N VAL A 178 8.21 23.96 7.29
CA VAL A 178 8.23 22.60 6.72
C VAL A 178 7.07 21.72 7.19
N TRP A 179 6.56 21.95 8.41
CA TRP A 179 5.43 21.21 8.98
C TRP A 179 4.08 21.61 8.37
N LYS A 180 4.02 22.78 7.72
CA LYS A 180 2.84 23.32 7.06
C LYS A 180 3.00 23.42 5.54
N ALA A 181 4.06 22.83 4.98
CA ALA A 181 4.45 22.97 3.56
C ALA A 181 3.75 22.01 2.59
N ARG A 182 3.01 21.00 3.07
CA ARG A 182 2.29 20.04 2.18
C ARG A 182 1.00 20.65 1.62
N ILE A 183 0.65 20.31 0.39
CA ILE A 183 -0.53 20.84 -0.32
C ILE A 183 -1.85 20.66 0.46
N LYS A 184 -2.00 19.57 1.23
CA LYS A 184 -3.17 19.37 2.10
C LYS A 184 -3.45 20.52 3.07
N ILE A 185 -2.40 21.23 3.50
CA ILE A 185 -2.53 22.38 4.39
C ILE A 185 -3.06 23.58 3.60
N LEU A 186 -2.56 23.78 2.38
CA LEU A 186 -3.02 24.84 1.48
C LEU A 186 -4.49 24.63 1.09
N VAL A 187 -4.83 23.45 0.58
CA VAL A 187 -6.21 23.11 0.16
C VAL A 187 -7.18 23.26 1.32
N LYS A 188 -6.82 22.78 2.52
CA LYS A 188 -7.66 22.92 3.72
C LYS A 188 -7.83 24.38 4.16
N ALA A 189 -6.79 25.21 4.03
CA ALA A 189 -6.83 26.60 4.46
C ALA A 189 -7.62 27.49 3.49
N GLU A 190 -7.45 27.29 2.18
CA GLU A 190 -8.08 28.12 1.14
C GLU A 190 -9.49 27.61 0.74
N GLY A 191 -9.75 26.30 0.87
CA GLY A 191 -11.04 25.71 0.50
C GLY A 191 -11.38 25.94 -0.98
N GLN A 192 -12.59 26.46 -1.23
CA GLN A 192 -13.08 26.74 -2.59
C GLN A 192 -12.14 27.67 -3.38
N ARG A 193 -11.49 28.63 -2.72
CA ARG A 193 -10.57 29.55 -3.39
C ARG A 193 -9.41 28.83 -4.08
N TYR A 194 -8.92 27.72 -3.51
CA TYR A 194 -7.89 26.91 -4.15
C TYR A 194 -8.42 26.25 -5.44
N ILE A 195 -9.67 25.74 -5.41
CA ILE A 195 -10.32 25.13 -6.57
C ILE A 195 -10.49 26.16 -7.68
N ASP A 196 -11.00 27.36 -7.34
CA ASP A 196 -11.19 28.44 -8.31
C ASP A 196 -9.85 28.85 -8.97
N GLN A 197 -8.77 28.92 -8.19
CA GLN A 197 -7.42 29.19 -8.71
C GLN A 197 -6.91 28.10 -9.65
N VAL A 198 -7.20 26.83 -9.35
CA VAL A 198 -6.81 25.71 -10.23
C VAL A 198 -7.61 25.74 -11.52
N GLU A 199 -8.92 25.99 -11.46
CA GLU A 199 -9.77 26.10 -12.65
C GLU A 199 -9.38 27.31 -13.52
N ASP A 200 -9.03 28.45 -12.91
CA ASP A 200 -8.52 29.61 -13.61
C ASP A 200 -7.17 29.33 -14.29
N GLU A 201 -6.21 28.73 -13.59
CA GLU A 201 -4.90 28.35 -14.17
C GLU A 201 -5.08 27.31 -15.28
N PHE A 202 -5.95 26.32 -15.10
CA PHE A 202 -6.26 25.33 -16.13
C PHE A 202 -6.88 25.97 -17.37
N ARG A 203 -7.81 26.93 -17.19
CA ARG A 203 -8.39 27.71 -18.30
C ARG A 203 -7.29 28.48 -19.04
N GLN A 204 -6.36 29.11 -18.33
CA GLN A 204 -5.24 29.82 -18.97
C GLN A 204 -4.37 28.87 -19.82
N ILE A 205 -4.00 27.71 -19.27
CA ILE A 205 -3.20 26.70 -19.97
C ILE A 205 -3.93 26.22 -21.24
N VAL A 206 -5.24 25.97 -21.17
CA VAL A 206 -6.00 25.43 -22.31
C VAL A 206 -6.30 26.48 -23.37
N GLU A 207 -6.80 27.66 -22.97
CA GLU A 207 -7.32 28.66 -23.89
C GLU A 207 -6.26 29.63 -24.42
N HIS A 208 -5.19 29.89 -23.65
CA HIS A 208 -4.14 30.84 -24.05
C HIS A 208 -2.83 30.15 -24.42
N ASP A 209 -2.40 29.14 -23.67
CA ASP A 209 -1.13 28.44 -23.96
C ASP A 209 -1.30 27.30 -24.99
N GLY A 210 -2.54 27.00 -25.38
CA GLY A 210 -2.86 26.01 -26.41
C GLY A 210 -2.87 24.56 -25.92
N ALA A 211 -3.01 24.34 -24.61
CA ALA A 211 -3.09 23.02 -23.98
C ALA A 211 -1.90 22.10 -24.33
N PRO A 212 -0.64 22.54 -24.11
CA PRO A 212 0.57 21.90 -24.64
C PRO A 212 0.74 20.45 -24.17
N HIS A 213 0.17 20.09 -23.02
CA HIS A 213 0.22 18.74 -22.47
C HIS A 213 -1.06 17.93 -22.71
N THR A 214 -1.85 18.28 -23.72
CA THR A 214 -2.98 17.43 -24.15
C THR A 214 -2.43 16.09 -24.63
N ILE A 215 -2.81 15.00 -23.96
CA ILE A 215 -2.39 13.65 -24.36
C ILE A 215 -3.16 13.27 -25.63
N THR A 216 -2.43 13.13 -26.73
CA THR A 216 -3.01 12.69 -28.00
C THR A 216 -3.27 11.18 -27.99
N GLN A 217 -4.16 10.70 -28.86
CA GLN A 217 -4.38 9.26 -29.02
C GLN A 217 -3.08 8.54 -29.43
N ALA A 218 -2.28 9.13 -30.31
CA ALA A 218 -1.01 8.56 -30.75
C ALA A 218 -0.01 8.42 -29.59
N GLU A 219 0.06 9.41 -28.69
CA GLU A 219 0.94 9.34 -27.51
C GLU A 219 0.46 8.30 -26.50
N TYR A 220 -0.86 8.22 -26.27
CA TYR A 220 -1.44 7.16 -25.45
C TYR A 220 -1.14 5.77 -26.03
N ASP A 221 -1.37 5.57 -27.33
CA ASP A 221 -1.15 4.28 -28.00
C ASP A 221 0.33 3.88 -27.98
N ARG A 222 1.24 4.85 -28.15
CA ARG A 222 2.71 4.63 -28.05
C ARG A 222 3.09 4.04 -26.70
N VAL A 223 2.58 4.61 -25.61
CA VAL A 223 2.92 4.14 -24.25
C VAL A 223 2.13 2.87 -23.90
N ALA A 224 0.87 2.77 -24.31
CA ALA A 224 0.04 1.58 -24.10
C ALA A 224 0.64 0.34 -24.78
N ALA A 225 1.36 0.50 -25.89
CA ALA A 225 2.08 -0.58 -26.57
C ALA A 225 3.21 -1.20 -25.72
N SER A 226 3.63 -0.58 -24.61
CA SER A 226 4.58 -1.16 -23.65
C SER A 226 3.91 -2.06 -22.60
N PHE A 227 2.58 -2.09 -22.53
CA PHE A 227 1.80 -2.81 -21.50
C PHE A 227 0.99 -3.98 -22.08
N VAL A 228 1.62 -4.76 -22.96
CA VAL A 228 0.98 -5.87 -23.69
C VAL A 228 0.75 -7.06 -22.77
N SER A 229 -0.45 -7.65 -22.81
CA SER A 229 -0.71 -8.92 -22.13
C SER A 229 0.10 -10.04 -22.78
N PRO A 230 0.75 -10.92 -21.99
CA PRO A 230 1.53 -12.02 -22.53
C PRO A 230 0.65 -12.99 -23.32
N VAL A 231 1.21 -13.57 -24.39
CA VAL A 231 0.54 -14.61 -25.17
C VAL A 231 0.61 -15.93 -24.41
N ILE A 232 -0.48 -16.28 -23.74
CA ILE A 232 -0.56 -17.51 -22.96
C ILE A 232 -1.24 -18.59 -23.79
N LYS A 233 -0.53 -19.69 -24.06
CA LYS A 233 -1.08 -20.85 -24.77
C LYS A 233 -2.21 -21.46 -23.95
N ARG A 234 -3.45 -21.32 -24.41
CA ARG A 234 -4.60 -22.00 -23.80
C ARG A 234 -4.40 -23.51 -23.85
N ASN A 235 -4.51 -24.15 -22.69
CA ASN A 235 -4.63 -25.59 -22.61
C ASN A 235 -6.09 -25.98 -22.92
N ARG A 236 -6.30 -27.02 -23.73
CA ARG A 236 -7.64 -27.41 -24.21
C ARG A 236 -8.50 -28.12 -23.16
N THR A 237 -7.96 -28.37 -21.97
CA THR A 237 -8.70 -28.94 -20.85
C THR A 237 -9.88 -28.04 -20.52
N ASP A 238 -11.09 -28.58 -20.36
CA ASP A 238 -12.24 -27.78 -19.95
C ASP A 238 -12.07 -27.22 -18.52
N ALA A 239 -12.82 -26.16 -18.21
CA ALA A 239 -12.72 -25.45 -16.94
C ALA A 239 -13.15 -26.30 -15.74
N GLU A 240 -14.09 -27.23 -15.93
CA GLU A 240 -14.60 -28.12 -14.89
C GLU A 240 -13.49 -29.08 -14.42
N THR A 241 -12.79 -29.70 -15.37
CA THR A 241 -11.67 -30.60 -15.09
C THR A 241 -10.53 -29.88 -14.37
N ARG A 242 -10.22 -28.62 -14.73
CA ARG A 242 -9.22 -27.82 -14.01
C ARG A 242 -9.64 -27.58 -12.56
N THR A 243 -10.89 -27.18 -12.36
CA THR A 243 -11.45 -26.90 -11.03
C THR A 243 -11.46 -28.16 -10.17
N ALA A 244 -11.92 -29.29 -10.72
CA ALA A 244 -11.93 -30.57 -10.05
C ALA A 244 -10.52 -31.01 -9.63
N ASN A 245 -9.51 -30.79 -10.48
CA ASN A 245 -8.12 -31.11 -10.13
C ASN A 245 -7.60 -30.23 -8.98
N LEU A 246 -7.90 -28.94 -8.99
CA LEU A 246 -7.52 -28.04 -7.90
C LEU A 246 -8.16 -28.44 -6.57
N LEU A 247 -9.45 -28.75 -6.57
CA LEU A 247 -10.17 -29.23 -5.39
C LEU A 247 -9.57 -30.54 -4.87
N ARG A 248 -9.29 -31.49 -5.78
CA ARG A 248 -8.63 -32.75 -5.42
C ARG A 248 -7.26 -32.55 -4.78
N VAL A 249 -6.47 -31.59 -5.27
CA VAL A 249 -5.16 -31.26 -4.66
C VAL A 249 -5.36 -30.59 -3.30
N ALA A 250 -6.33 -29.67 -3.17
CA ALA A 250 -6.65 -29.02 -1.90
C ALA A 250 -7.11 -30.02 -0.82
N ASP A 251 -7.87 -31.04 -1.20
CA ASP A 251 -8.29 -32.13 -0.29
C ASP A 251 -7.09 -32.99 0.16
N GLN A 252 -6.10 -33.18 -0.72
CA GLN A 252 -4.90 -33.97 -0.41
C GLN A 252 -3.84 -33.17 0.36
N GLU A 253 -3.76 -31.86 0.11
CA GLU A 253 -2.77 -30.94 0.67
C GLU A 253 -3.50 -29.73 1.30
N PRO A 254 -3.98 -29.82 2.56
CA PRO A 254 -4.79 -28.77 3.18
C PRO A 254 -4.12 -27.38 3.22
N GLU A 255 -2.79 -27.33 3.36
CA GLU A 255 -2.01 -26.10 3.27
C GLU A 255 -2.13 -25.40 1.91
N PHE A 256 -2.22 -26.18 0.81
CA PHE A 256 -2.49 -25.65 -0.52
C PHE A 256 -3.89 -25.05 -0.59
N GLY A 257 -4.89 -25.71 0.01
CA GLY A 257 -6.26 -25.18 0.09
C GLY A 257 -6.32 -23.83 0.79
N ARG A 258 -5.66 -23.69 1.94
CA ARG A 258 -5.56 -22.41 2.68
C ARG A 258 -4.84 -21.33 1.86
N TRP A 259 -3.71 -21.68 1.25
CA TRP A 259 -2.97 -20.75 0.38
C TRP A 259 -3.78 -20.32 -0.85
N LEU A 260 -4.50 -21.26 -1.48
CA LEU A 260 -5.36 -20.99 -2.62
C LEU A 260 -6.47 -19.99 -2.25
N GLN A 261 -7.03 -20.08 -1.05
CA GLN A 261 -8.04 -19.14 -0.58
C GLN A 261 -7.44 -17.76 -0.25
N GLN A 262 -6.27 -17.71 0.37
CA GLN A 262 -5.71 -16.46 0.93
C GLN A 262 -4.83 -15.68 -0.06
N ASN A 263 -4.00 -16.36 -0.84
CA ASN A 263 -2.95 -15.72 -1.65
C ASN A 263 -3.35 -15.56 -3.13
N VAL A 264 -4.39 -16.25 -3.58
CA VAL A 264 -4.78 -16.29 -4.99
C VAL A 264 -6.04 -15.46 -5.21
N ARG A 265 -5.93 -14.45 -6.08
CA ARG A 265 -7.04 -13.58 -6.48
C ARG A 265 -7.49 -13.90 -7.91
N PRO A 266 -8.77 -13.62 -8.24
CA PRO A 266 -9.25 -13.68 -9.62
C PRO A 266 -8.48 -12.77 -10.57
N HIS A 267 -8.63 -13.04 -11.86
CA HIS A 267 -8.01 -12.30 -12.95
C HIS A 267 -9.05 -12.13 -14.07
N LYS A 268 -9.08 -10.99 -14.77
CA LYS A 268 -10.08 -10.72 -15.83
C LYS A 268 -10.15 -11.75 -16.95
N ASN A 269 -9.02 -12.38 -17.25
CA ASN A 269 -8.96 -13.63 -18.00
C ASN A 269 -9.22 -14.83 -17.05
N PRO A 270 -10.31 -15.59 -17.22
CA PRO A 270 -10.71 -16.67 -16.30
C PRO A 270 -9.75 -17.86 -16.26
N ASP A 271 -8.87 -18.00 -17.27
CA ASP A 271 -7.84 -19.04 -17.33
C ASP A 271 -6.61 -18.70 -16.45
N LEU A 272 -6.55 -17.49 -15.88
CA LEU A 272 -5.42 -16.99 -15.10
C LEU A 272 -5.83 -16.63 -13.67
N ARG A 273 -4.84 -16.42 -12.81
CA ARG A 273 -4.98 -15.91 -11.44
C ARG A 273 -3.84 -14.94 -11.14
N CYS A 274 -4.11 -14.03 -10.21
CA CYS A 274 -3.11 -13.16 -9.62
C CYS A 274 -2.67 -13.80 -8.29
N VAL A 275 -1.36 -14.00 -8.06
CA VAL A 275 -0.85 -14.72 -6.89
C VAL A 275 0.09 -13.85 -6.07
N ASN A 276 -0.20 -13.66 -4.79
CA ASN A 276 0.68 -12.95 -3.86
C ASN A 276 1.70 -13.89 -3.21
N LEU A 277 2.98 -13.54 -3.33
CA LEU A 277 4.10 -14.12 -2.60
C LEU A 277 4.31 -13.34 -1.31
N SER A 278 4.24 -14.03 -0.16
CA SER A 278 4.34 -13.38 1.15
C SER A 278 5.80 -13.16 1.55
N PHE A 279 6.15 -11.89 1.81
CA PHE A 279 7.46 -11.48 2.34
C PHE A 279 7.40 -11.19 3.85
N LYS A 280 6.46 -11.82 4.55
CA LYS A 280 6.18 -11.61 5.98
C LYS A 280 6.52 -12.88 6.76
N ARG A 281 7.72 -12.92 7.35
CA ARG A 281 8.27 -14.12 7.98
C ARG A 281 9.10 -13.77 9.21
N LEU A 282 9.13 -14.70 10.16
CA LEU A 282 9.83 -14.53 11.43
C LEU A 282 11.32 -14.18 11.20
N GLY A 283 11.84 -13.25 12.00
CA GLY A 283 13.23 -12.81 11.95
C GLY A 283 13.59 -11.93 10.75
N TYR A 284 12.62 -11.44 9.98
CA TYR A 284 12.83 -10.44 8.91
C TYR A 284 11.81 -9.31 9.06
N ALA A 285 12.20 -8.09 8.70
CA ALA A 285 11.24 -6.99 8.69
C ALA A 285 10.16 -7.25 7.62
N PRO A 286 8.91 -6.82 7.86
CA PRO A 286 7.86 -6.89 6.85
C PRO A 286 8.30 -6.23 5.54
N GLY A 287 8.37 -7.03 4.46
CA GLY A 287 8.78 -6.56 3.13
C GLY A 287 10.27 -6.66 2.80
N ASP A 288 11.09 -7.23 3.69
CA ASP A 288 12.50 -7.49 3.40
C ASP A 288 12.69 -8.76 2.57
N ALA A 289 13.47 -8.63 1.50
CA ALA A 289 13.91 -9.71 0.62
C ALA A 289 15.43 -9.83 0.66
N THR A 290 15.94 -11.05 0.81
CA THR A 290 17.37 -11.35 0.58
C THR A 290 17.66 -11.40 -0.92
N ALA A 291 18.93 -11.29 -1.31
CA ALA A 291 19.34 -11.47 -2.71
C ALA A 291 18.85 -12.82 -3.27
N GLU A 292 19.06 -13.92 -2.54
CA GLU A 292 18.59 -15.26 -2.92
C GLU A 292 17.06 -15.31 -3.11
N GLN A 293 16.28 -14.62 -2.27
CA GLN A 293 14.83 -14.56 -2.46
C GLN A 293 14.40 -13.72 -3.66
N LEU A 294 15.16 -12.69 -4.02
CA LEU A 294 14.91 -11.91 -5.23
C LEU A 294 15.22 -12.75 -6.48
N ASP A 295 16.31 -13.51 -6.47
CA ASP A 295 16.65 -14.45 -7.54
C ASP A 295 15.55 -15.53 -7.70
N ILE A 296 15.11 -16.13 -6.59
CA ILE A 296 14.02 -17.11 -6.60
C ILE A 296 12.71 -16.47 -7.09
N ALA A 297 12.40 -15.23 -6.67
CA ALA A 297 11.20 -14.55 -7.14
C ALA A 297 11.24 -14.28 -8.65
N ALA A 298 12.42 -13.96 -9.20
CA ALA A 298 12.62 -13.83 -10.64
C ALA A 298 12.39 -15.17 -11.37
N ASP A 299 12.97 -16.27 -10.87
CA ASP A 299 12.75 -17.62 -11.43
C ASP A 299 11.25 -18.01 -11.43
N LEU A 300 10.54 -17.72 -10.33
CA LEU A 300 9.10 -17.96 -10.25
C LEU A 300 8.32 -17.09 -11.23
N ALA A 301 8.70 -15.82 -11.42
CA ALA A 301 8.08 -14.94 -12.38
C ALA A 301 8.30 -15.43 -13.82
N ASP A 302 9.52 -15.84 -14.18
CA ASP A 302 9.83 -16.41 -15.50
C ASP A 302 9.04 -17.69 -15.78
N GLN A 303 8.97 -18.60 -14.79
CA GLN A 303 8.32 -19.89 -14.97
C GLN A 303 6.78 -19.81 -14.98
N PHE A 304 6.20 -18.96 -14.13
CA PHE A 304 4.75 -18.98 -13.86
C PHE A 304 4.02 -17.69 -14.24
N SER A 305 4.72 -16.58 -14.44
CA SER A 305 4.12 -15.25 -14.58
C SER A 305 4.72 -14.45 -15.74
N ALA A 306 5.16 -15.14 -16.80
CA ALA A 306 5.66 -14.51 -18.03
C ALA A 306 6.77 -13.45 -17.80
N GLY A 307 7.63 -13.66 -16.79
CA GLY A 307 8.72 -12.77 -16.42
C GLY A 307 8.29 -11.50 -15.68
N GLU A 308 7.03 -11.39 -15.24
CA GLU A 308 6.52 -10.21 -14.54
C GLU A 308 6.18 -10.50 -13.08
N ALA A 309 6.68 -9.65 -12.18
CA ALA A 309 6.29 -9.54 -10.77
C ALA A 309 6.07 -8.07 -10.41
N ARG A 310 5.16 -7.80 -9.47
CA ARG A 310 4.78 -6.43 -9.06
C ARG A 310 4.87 -6.26 -7.56
N VAL A 311 5.53 -5.20 -7.11
CA VAL A 311 5.55 -4.85 -5.67
C VAL A 311 4.17 -4.35 -5.25
N THR A 312 3.64 -4.86 -4.15
CA THR A 312 2.34 -4.44 -3.60
C THR A 312 2.48 -3.32 -2.57
N HIS A 313 1.37 -2.64 -2.29
CA HIS A 313 1.30 -1.62 -1.23
C HIS A 313 1.63 -2.19 0.15
N GLU A 314 1.24 -3.44 0.37
CA GLU A 314 1.43 -4.24 1.59
C GLU A 314 2.86 -4.77 1.72
N GLN A 315 3.77 -4.38 0.83
CA GLN A 315 5.19 -4.77 0.85
C GLN A 315 5.41 -6.25 0.51
N ASN A 316 4.62 -6.80 -0.40
CA ASN A 316 4.77 -8.16 -0.95
C ASN A 316 5.05 -8.12 -2.47
N LEU A 317 5.10 -9.28 -3.11
CA LEU A 317 5.13 -9.39 -4.57
C LEU A 317 3.88 -10.08 -5.10
N LEU A 318 3.34 -9.59 -6.22
CA LEU A 318 2.26 -10.18 -6.98
C LEU A 318 2.78 -10.76 -8.30
N LEU A 319 2.38 -11.99 -8.62
CA LEU A 319 2.52 -12.62 -9.92
C LEU A 319 1.19 -12.50 -10.70
N PRO A 320 1.08 -11.62 -11.71
CA PRO A 320 -0.19 -11.34 -12.38
C PRO A 320 -0.65 -12.37 -13.42
N TRP A 321 0.22 -13.25 -13.92
CA TRP A 321 -0.08 -14.07 -15.12
C TRP A 321 -0.15 -15.59 -14.87
N VAL A 322 -0.43 -16.01 -13.64
CA VAL A 322 -0.36 -17.43 -13.26
C VAL A 322 -1.50 -18.22 -13.86
N ARG A 323 -1.19 -19.29 -14.60
CA ARG A 323 -2.23 -20.18 -15.12
C ARG A 323 -2.87 -21.01 -14.01
N VAL A 324 -4.18 -21.18 -14.08
CA VAL A 324 -4.97 -21.93 -13.09
C VAL A 324 -4.41 -23.34 -12.86
N GLU A 325 -4.02 -24.04 -13.91
CA GLU A 325 -3.48 -25.40 -13.79
C GLU A 325 -2.08 -25.48 -13.17
N GLN A 326 -1.34 -24.37 -13.12
CA GLN A 326 0.02 -24.32 -12.55
C GLN A 326 0.03 -23.96 -11.06
N LEU A 327 -1.12 -23.60 -10.46
CA LEU A 327 -1.18 -23.19 -9.05
C LEU A 327 -0.56 -24.21 -8.08
N PRO A 328 -0.79 -25.54 -8.22
CA PRO A 328 -0.14 -26.52 -7.34
C PRO A 328 1.39 -26.50 -7.44
N ASP A 329 1.94 -26.38 -8.65
CA ASP A 329 3.38 -26.40 -8.87
C ASP A 329 4.05 -25.11 -8.40
N LEU A 330 3.42 -23.97 -8.67
CA LEU A 330 3.84 -22.68 -8.13
C LEU A 330 3.83 -22.69 -6.60
N TRP A 331 2.75 -23.17 -5.98
CA TRP A 331 2.66 -23.24 -4.52
C TRP A 331 3.77 -24.11 -3.92
N ARG A 332 4.04 -25.29 -4.48
CA ARG A 332 5.14 -26.16 -3.99
C ARG A 332 6.50 -25.47 -4.09
N ALA A 333 6.77 -24.78 -5.20
CA ALA A 333 8.01 -24.04 -5.40
C ALA A 333 8.12 -22.85 -4.43
N ALA A 334 7.07 -22.04 -4.31
CA ALA A 334 7.01 -20.90 -3.39
C ALA A 334 7.07 -21.34 -1.92
N ARG A 335 6.48 -22.48 -1.55
CA ARG A 335 6.56 -23.05 -0.19
C ARG A 335 7.98 -23.42 0.16
N LYS A 336 8.71 -24.08 -0.76
CA LYS A 336 10.13 -24.42 -0.58
C LYS A 336 10.99 -23.17 -0.37
N ALA A 337 10.62 -22.05 -1.00
CA ALA A 337 11.29 -20.76 -0.87
C ALA A 337 10.86 -19.93 0.36
N GLY A 338 9.87 -20.40 1.14
CA GLY A 338 9.31 -19.64 2.26
C GLY A 338 8.45 -18.44 1.84
N LEU A 339 7.90 -18.44 0.62
CA LEU A 339 7.10 -17.35 0.03
C LEU A 339 5.60 -17.69 -0.08
N ALA A 340 5.17 -18.88 0.36
CA ALA A 340 3.79 -19.35 0.26
C ALA A 340 3.02 -19.32 1.60
N LYS A 341 3.40 -18.46 2.56
CA LYS A 341 2.65 -18.33 3.81
C LYS A 341 1.23 -17.81 3.50
N ALA A 342 0.21 -18.51 4.03
CA ALA A 342 -1.19 -18.23 3.80
C ALA A 342 -1.72 -17.08 4.69
N ASN A 343 -1.05 -15.93 4.68
CA ASN A 343 -1.33 -14.84 5.60
C ASN A 343 -1.69 -13.49 4.96
N ILE A 344 -1.75 -13.40 3.63
CA ILE A 344 -2.02 -12.16 2.89
C ILE A 344 -3.34 -11.52 3.37
N GLY A 345 -3.34 -10.26 3.79
CA GLY A 345 -4.51 -9.58 4.36
C GLY A 345 -4.92 -9.99 5.78
N LEU A 346 -4.19 -10.91 6.44
CA LEU A 346 -4.39 -11.23 7.86
C LEU A 346 -3.45 -10.38 8.73
N LEU A 347 -3.62 -10.46 10.05
CA LEU A 347 -2.85 -9.66 11.03
C LEU A 347 -1.32 -9.67 10.83
N THR A 348 -0.74 -10.78 10.38
CA THR A 348 0.72 -10.88 10.13
C THR A 348 1.16 -10.42 8.75
N ASP A 349 0.24 -10.02 7.87
CA ASP A 349 0.53 -9.26 6.66
C ASP A 349 0.58 -7.75 6.91
N MET A 350 1.10 -7.39 8.08
CA MET A 350 1.19 -6.03 8.56
C MET A 350 2.12 -5.17 7.70
N ILE A 351 1.82 -3.88 7.63
CA ILE A 351 2.73 -2.88 7.08
C ILE A 351 3.57 -2.30 8.21
N ALA A 352 4.89 -2.31 8.04
CA ALA A 352 5.80 -1.66 8.97
C ALA A 352 6.82 -0.80 8.24
N CYS A 353 6.99 0.44 8.69
CA CYS A 353 8.12 1.23 8.21
C CYS A 353 9.44 0.75 8.86
N PRO A 354 10.61 1.09 8.29
CA PRO A 354 11.90 0.73 8.89
C PRO A 354 12.14 1.29 10.31
N GLY A 355 11.49 2.40 10.68
CA GLY A 355 11.59 2.96 12.04
C GLY A 355 13.00 3.41 12.43
N GLY A 356 13.21 3.63 13.74
CA GLY A 356 14.48 4.08 14.30
C GLY A 356 15.67 3.15 14.06
N ASP A 357 15.44 1.94 13.55
CA ASP A 357 16.49 0.99 13.15
C ASP A 357 17.27 1.46 11.92
N PHE A 358 16.62 2.20 11.02
CA PHE A 358 17.23 2.70 9.77
C PHE A 358 16.99 4.20 9.52
N CYS A 359 15.96 4.78 10.13
CA CYS A 359 15.47 6.12 9.79
C CYS A 359 15.83 7.15 10.86
N SER A 360 16.59 8.18 10.47
CA SER A 360 16.95 9.33 11.31
C SER A 360 15.79 10.28 11.65
N LEU A 361 14.62 10.09 11.04
CA LEU A 361 13.40 10.88 11.32
C LEU A 361 12.44 10.14 12.26
N ALA A 362 12.77 8.92 12.67
CA ALA A 362 11.90 8.14 13.55
C ALA A 362 11.99 8.65 14.99
N ASN A 363 10.87 8.56 15.70
CA ASN A 363 10.79 8.86 17.12
C ASN A 363 10.89 7.59 17.98
N ALA A 364 10.59 6.44 17.38
CA ALA A 364 10.76 5.12 17.97
C ALA A 364 11.06 4.08 16.89
N ARG A 365 11.64 2.95 17.30
CA ARG A 365 11.74 1.75 16.46
C ARG A 365 10.35 1.18 16.13
N SER A 366 10.24 0.48 15.02
CA SER A 366 8.98 -0.16 14.61
C SER A 366 9.13 -1.63 14.26
N LEU A 367 10.32 -2.04 13.80
CA LEU A 367 10.59 -3.44 13.47
C LEU A 367 10.54 -4.37 14.68
N PRO A 368 11.04 -3.99 15.88
CA PRO A 368 10.89 -4.81 17.08
C PRO A 368 9.42 -5.08 17.43
N ILE A 369 8.53 -4.10 17.24
CA ILE A 369 7.09 -4.27 17.47
C ILE A 369 6.49 -5.26 16.46
N ALA A 370 6.84 -5.11 15.18
CA ALA A 370 6.39 -6.01 14.12
C ALA A 370 6.87 -7.45 14.36
N GLU A 371 8.11 -7.62 14.80
CA GLU A 371 8.71 -8.91 15.14
C GLU A 371 7.99 -9.57 16.32
N ALA A 372 7.74 -8.83 17.40
CA ALA A 372 7.04 -9.36 18.58
C ALA A 372 5.60 -9.81 18.26
N ILE A 373 4.88 -9.07 17.41
CA ILE A 373 3.54 -9.46 16.94
C ILE A 373 3.65 -10.69 16.03
N THR A 374 4.61 -10.70 15.11
CA THR A 374 4.82 -11.86 14.23
C THR A 374 5.14 -13.11 15.05
N GLU A 375 6.04 -13.03 16.04
CA GLU A 375 6.42 -14.15 16.92
C GLU A 375 5.22 -14.69 17.72
N ARG A 376 4.31 -13.82 18.17
CA ARG A 376 3.10 -14.20 18.90
C ARG A 376 2.11 -14.95 18.00
N TYR A 377 1.81 -14.42 16.82
CA TYR A 377 0.77 -14.95 15.93
C TYR A 377 1.36 -15.84 14.83
N GLN A 378 1.96 -16.97 15.23
CA GLN A 378 2.49 -17.97 14.29
C GLN A 378 1.45 -19.00 13.85
N ASP A 379 0.40 -19.22 14.64
CA ASP A 379 -0.67 -20.17 14.33
C ASP A 379 -1.57 -19.61 13.22
N LEU A 380 -1.58 -20.30 12.07
CA LEU A 380 -2.43 -19.92 10.95
C LEU A 380 -3.92 -20.15 11.26
N ASP A 381 -4.27 -21.16 12.05
CA ASP A 381 -5.66 -21.41 12.41
C ASP A 381 -6.20 -20.27 13.28
N GLU A 382 -5.37 -19.75 14.19
CA GLU A 382 -5.70 -18.54 14.93
C GLU A 382 -5.86 -17.32 14.02
N LEU A 383 -4.95 -17.11 13.07
CA LEU A 383 -5.02 -15.97 12.15
C LEU A 383 -6.26 -16.01 11.25
N HIS A 384 -6.63 -17.20 10.76
CA HIS A 384 -7.84 -17.38 9.97
C HIS A 384 -9.10 -17.25 10.82
N ASP A 385 -9.07 -17.69 12.09
CA ASP A 385 -10.15 -17.40 13.05
C ASP A 385 -10.26 -15.91 13.33
N ILE A 386 -9.18 -15.14 13.38
CA ILE A 386 -9.24 -13.68 13.52
C ILE A 386 -9.83 -13.05 12.24
N GLY A 387 -9.45 -13.55 11.07
CA GLY A 387 -9.86 -13.00 9.77
C GLY A 387 -9.06 -11.77 9.35
N GLU A 388 -9.54 -11.08 8.32
CA GLU A 388 -8.84 -9.95 7.69
C GLU A 388 -8.75 -8.73 8.63
N ILE A 389 -7.52 -8.23 8.83
CA ILE A 389 -7.21 -7.06 9.68
C ILE A 389 -6.01 -6.30 9.12
N ASP A 390 -6.20 -5.00 8.88
CA ASP A 390 -5.10 -4.10 8.48
C ASP A 390 -4.35 -3.57 9.70
N LEU A 391 -3.16 -4.12 9.96
CA LEU A 391 -2.25 -3.68 11.03
C LEU A 391 -1.09 -2.85 10.46
N HIS A 392 -1.04 -1.57 10.82
CA HIS A 392 -0.11 -0.60 10.23
C HIS A 392 0.78 0.07 11.29
N ILE A 393 2.10 -0.03 11.13
CA ILE A 393 3.10 0.38 12.13
C ILE A 393 4.03 1.45 11.57
N SER A 394 4.16 2.57 12.27
CA SER A 394 5.09 3.65 11.93
C SER A 394 5.91 4.09 13.14
N GLY A 395 7.21 4.27 12.98
CA GLY A 395 8.09 4.80 14.02
C GLY A 395 7.97 6.32 14.27
N CYS A 396 7.20 7.06 13.47
CA CYS A 396 6.95 8.50 13.69
C CYS A 396 5.70 9.02 12.98
N ILE A 397 5.39 10.29 13.26
CA ILE A 397 4.26 11.06 12.70
C ILE A 397 4.26 11.19 11.18
N ASN A 398 5.34 10.81 10.48
CA ASN A 398 5.37 10.88 9.02
C ASN A 398 4.45 9.84 8.36
N SER A 399 4.04 8.80 9.11
CA SER A 399 3.10 7.75 8.69
C SER A 399 3.55 7.03 7.41
N TRP A 400 4.81 6.58 7.35
CA TRP A 400 5.32 5.83 6.19
C TRP A 400 4.78 4.41 6.12
N GLY A 401 4.49 3.80 7.28
CA GLY A 401 3.76 2.54 7.37
C GLY A 401 2.25 2.74 7.48
N HIS A 402 1.73 3.91 7.09
CA HIS A 402 0.29 4.16 6.90
C HIS A 402 -0.60 3.91 8.14
N HIS A 403 -0.08 4.13 9.35
CA HIS A 403 -0.79 3.87 10.62
C HIS A 403 -2.15 4.58 10.77
N HIS A 404 -2.42 5.66 10.02
CA HIS A 404 -3.73 6.32 10.10
C HIS A 404 -4.85 5.55 9.39
N SER A 405 -4.53 4.75 8.37
CA SER A 405 -5.51 4.02 7.58
C SER A 405 -5.68 2.56 7.98
N GLY A 406 -4.79 2.02 8.83
CA GLY A 406 -4.95 0.65 9.34
C GLY A 406 -6.15 0.55 10.28
N HIS A 407 -6.83 -0.60 10.26
CA HIS A 407 -7.85 -0.92 11.26
C HIS A 407 -7.26 -0.80 12.66
N ILE A 408 -6.01 -1.25 12.81
CA ILE A 408 -5.16 -1.02 13.97
C ILE A 408 -3.90 -0.27 13.52
N GLY A 409 -3.73 0.94 14.04
CA GLY A 409 -2.57 1.79 13.78
C GLY A 409 -1.65 1.90 14.99
N ILE A 410 -0.35 1.76 14.78
CA ILE A 410 0.69 1.94 15.80
C ILE A 410 1.62 3.09 15.39
N LEU A 411 1.69 4.12 16.22
CA LEU A 411 2.53 5.30 16.02
C LEU A 411 3.57 5.41 17.14
N GLY A 412 4.85 5.29 16.76
CA GLY A 412 5.99 5.65 17.58
C GLY A 412 6.05 7.15 17.89
N VAL A 413 6.19 7.48 19.16
CA VAL A 413 6.37 8.83 19.70
C VAL A 413 7.51 8.83 20.70
N ASP A 414 8.22 9.96 20.76
CA ASP A 414 9.25 10.18 21.78
C ASP A 414 8.61 10.92 22.95
N LYS A 415 8.87 10.44 24.17
CA LYS A 415 8.60 11.19 25.40
C LYS A 415 9.83 11.14 26.28
N ASP A 416 10.49 12.28 26.42
CA ASP A 416 11.67 12.47 27.25
C ASP A 416 12.81 11.49 26.89
N GLY A 417 13.05 11.27 25.59
CA GLY A 417 14.09 10.37 25.08
C GLY A 417 13.75 8.88 25.20
N LYS A 418 12.49 8.55 25.52
CA LYS A 418 11.99 7.17 25.58
C LYS A 418 11.00 6.89 24.46
N GLU A 419 11.07 5.67 23.94
CA GLU A 419 10.16 5.16 22.93
C GLU A 419 8.80 4.82 23.53
N TRP A 420 7.75 5.43 23.00
CA TRP A 420 6.36 5.14 23.33
C TRP A 420 5.53 4.95 22.07
N TYR A 421 4.38 4.31 22.20
CA TYR A 421 3.54 3.91 21.07
C TYR A 421 2.10 4.31 21.31
N GLN A 422 1.58 5.19 20.46
CA GLN A 422 0.16 5.51 20.42
C GLN A 422 -0.56 4.50 19.53
N VAL A 423 -1.63 3.90 20.05
CA VAL A 423 -2.50 2.98 19.30
C VAL A 423 -3.75 3.72 18.84
N THR A 424 -4.13 3.53 17.58
CA THR A 424 -5.37 4.02 16.98
C THR A 424 -6.19 2.87 16.43
N LEU A 425 -7.52 2.96 16.51
CA LEU A 425 -8.43 1.95 15.97
C LEU A 425 -9.43 2.55 14.98
N GLY A 426 -9.87 1.73 14.02
CA GLY A 426 -10.93 2.08 13.07
C GLY A 426 -10.47 2.97 11.91
N GLY A 427 -9.18 2.97 11.58
CA GLY A 427 -8.70 3.57 10.34
C GLY A 427 -9.21 2.80 9.12
N ALA A 428 -9.31 3.50 8.00
CA ALA A 428 -9.72 2.94 6.72
C ALA A 428 -8.93 3.60 5.58
N ASP A 429 -8.47 2.79 4.65
CA ASP A 429 -7.70 3.21 3.47
C ASP A 429 -8.58 3.64 2.29
N GLY A 430 -9.80 3.10 2.19
CA GLY A 430 -10.74 3.34 1.09
C GLY A 430 -11.16 2.07 0.36
N SER A 431 -10.53 0.92 0.64
CA SER A 431 -10.88 -0.39 0.09
C SER A 431 -12.28 -0.85 0.49
N ASP A 432 -12.81 -1.89 -0.18
CA ASP A 432 -14.15 -2.39 0.13
C ASP A 432 -14.23 -2.98 1.55
N LEU A 433 -13.18 -3.71 1.96
CA LEU A 433 -13.04 -4.25 3.33
C LEU A 433 -13.08 -3.13 4.37
N SER A 434 -12.27 -2.10 4.16
CA SER A 434 -12.12 -0.99 5.11
C SER A 434 -13.26 0.02 5.03
N GLY A 435 -13.95 0.16 3.90
CA GLY A 435 -14.91 1.23 3.64
C GLY A 435 -14.27 2.62 3.48
N LYS A 436 -15.10 3.67 3.59
CA LYS A 436 -14.68 5.06 3.31
C LYS A 436 -13.41 5.47 4.07
N ALA A 437 -12.42 5.96 3.32
CA ALA A 437 -11.15 6.44 3.84
C ALA A 437 -11.33 7.40 5.02
N THR A 438 -10.80 7.02 6.19
CA THR A 438 -10.99 7.71 7.47
C THR A 438 -9.80 7.45 8.38
N PRO A 439 -9.26 8.45 9.11
CA PRO A 439 -8.20 8.19 10.08
C PRO A 439 -8.72 7.45 11.32
N GLY A 440 -7.92 6.51 11.83
CA GLY A 440 -8.19 5.83 13.10
C GLY A 440 -8.21 6.78 14.30
N LYS A 441 -8.93 6.37 15.36
CA LYS A 441 -9.10 7.13 16.61
C LYS A 441 -8.19 6.60 17.70
N VAL A 442 -7.53 7.51 18.42
CA VAL A 442 -6.61 7.18 19.51
C VAL A 442 -7.34 6.50 20.67
N VAL A 443 -6.82 5.37 21.14
CA VAL A 443 -7.41 4.62 22.26
C VAL A 443 -7.08 5.22 23.63
N GLY A 444 -6.04 6.04 23.74
CA GLY A 444 -5.67 6.67 25.01
C GLY A 444 -4.22 7.13 25.04
N PRO A 445 -3.63 7.24 26.25
CA PRO A 445 -2.21 7.50 26.40
C PRO A 445 -1.35 6.45 25.66
N SER A 446 -0.12 6.81 25.33
CA SER A 446 0.80 5.87 24.70
C SER A 446 1.18 4.71 25.63
N PHE A 447 1.63 3.61 25.03
CA PHE A 447 2.11 2.39 25.67
C PHE A 447 3.62 2.24 25.46
N SER A 448 4.30 1.56 26.36
CA SER A 448 5.69 1.14 26.18
C SER A 448 5.80 0.05 25.11
N ALA A 449 7.00 -0.17 24.57
CA ALA A 449 7.22 -1.21 23.56
C ALA A 449 6.73 -2.60 24.01
N ALA A 450 6.97 -2.95 25.28
CA ALA A 450 6.61 -4.24 25.86
C ALA A 450 5.10 -4.43 26.08
N GLU A 451 4.35 -3.33 26.24
CA GLU A 451 2.89 -3.36 26.37
C GLU A 451 2.19 -3.52 25.02
N VAL A 452 2.80 -3.09 23.90
CA VAL A 452 2.12 -3.07 22.60
C VAL A 452 1.58 -4.46 22.20
N PRO A 453 2.35 -5.56 22.27
CA PRO A 453 1.80 -6.89 21.95
C PRO A 453 0.59 -7.27 22.82
N GLU A 454 0.63 -6.95 24.12
CA GLU A 454 -0.48 -7.21 25.06
C GLU A 454 -1.72 -6.37 24.74
N VAL A 455 -1.51 -5.13 24.30
CA VAL A 455 -2.60 -4.25 23.84
C VAL A 455 -3.25 -4.82 22.60
N ILE A 456 -2.47 -5.35 21.66
CA ILE A 456 -3.01 -5.98 20.44
C ILE A 456 -3.82 -7.22 20.80
N GLU A 457 -3.30 -8.10 21.65
CA GLU A 457 -4.04 -9.29 22.13
C GLU A 457 -5.35 -8.90 22.81
N ALA A 458 -5.34 -7.95 23.75
CA ALA A 458 -6.55 -7.48 24.41
C ALA A 458 -7.58 -6.88 23.46
N VAL A 459 -7.15 -6.17 22.40
CA VAL A 459 -8.04 -5.63 21.37
C VAL A 459 -8.64 -6.74 20.50
N LEU A 460 -7.86 -7.78 20.18
CA LEU A 460 -8.34 -8.93 19.41
C LEU A 460 -9.28 -9.82 20.22
N ASP A 461 -9.04 -9.99 21.51
CA ASP A 461 -9.94 -10.70 22.41
C ASP A 461 -11.28 -9.96 22.54
N ALA A 462 -11.24 -8.63 22.74
CA ALA A 462 -12.44 -7.80 22.70
C ALA A 462 -13.18 -7.93 21.36
N TYR A 463 -12.47 -8.06 20.23
CA TYR A 463 -13.10 -8.34 18.94
C TYR A 463 -13.78 -9.71 18.93
N ARG A 464 -13.10 -10.78 19.34
CA ARG A 464 -13.65 -12.14 19.38
C ARG A 464 -14.88 -12.25 20.28
N GLU A 465 -14.90 -11.54 21.40
CA GLU A 465 -16.05 -11.48 22.30
C GLU A 465 -17.25 -10.73 21.70
N GLN A 466 -16.99 -9.70 20.89
CA GLN A 466 -18.03 -8.81 20.38
C GLN A 466 -18.52 -9.19 18.99
N ARG A 467 -17.74 -9.93 18.19
CA ARG A 467 -18.08 -10.28 16.80
C ARG A 467 -19.32 -11.15 16.73
N GLN A 468 -20.12 -10.94 15.69
CA GLN A 468 -21.27 -11.79 15.41
C GLN A 468 -20.93 -12.82 14.33
N TRP A 469 -21.57 -13.99 14.42
CA TRP A 469 -21.54 -14.98 13.35
C TRP A 469 -22.54 -14.57 12.27
N VAL A 470 -22.04 -14.24 11.08
CA VAL A 470 -22.80 -13.76 9.93
C VAL A 470 -22.26 -14.39 8.66
N ASP A 471 -23.11 -14.65 7.67
CA ASP A 471 -22.64 -15.02 6.34
C ASP A 471 -22.06 -13.77 5.67
N GLY A 472 -20.74 -13.68 5.66
CA GLY A 472 -19.98 -12.61 5.02
C GLY A 472 -19.55 -12.96 3.58
N PRO A 473 -18.98 -11.98 2.86
CA PRO A 473 -18.42 -12.20 1.54
C PRO A 473 -17.33 -13.29 1.56
N ASN A 474 -17.17 -14.02 0.47
CA ASN A 474 -16.17 -15.09 0.31
C ASN A 474 -16.32 -16.28 1.30
N GLY A 475 -17.51 -16.46 1.90
CA GLY A 475 -17.80 -17.60 2.77
C GLY A 475 -17.29 -17.44 4.22
N THR A 476 -16.83 -16.25 4.62
CA THR A 476 -16.56 -15.96 6.03
C THR A 476 -17.85 -16.09 6.84
N ARG A 477 -17.81 -16.75 8.00
CA ARG A 477 -19.00 -16.94 8.85
C ARG A 477 -19.07 -15.98 10.03
N GLN A 478 -18.28 -14.93 10.01
CA GLN A 478 -18.15 -13.99 11.11
C GLN A 478 -17.92 -12.57 10.59
N GLU A 479 -18.29 -11.59 11.40
CA GLU A 479 -17.97 -10.18 11.13
C GLU A 479 -16.46 -9.96 11.12
N THR A 480 -15.98 -9.13 10.21
CA THR A 480 -14.59 -8.63 10.24
C THR A 480 -14.37 -7.67 11.41
N PHE A 481 -13.12 -7.52 11.83
CA PHE A 481 -12.74 -6.61 12.93
C PHE A 481 -13.32 -5.20 12.76
N ILE A 482 -13.16 -4.61 11.57
CA ILE A 482 -13.60 -3.24 11.30
C ILE A 482 -15.13 -3.13 11.33
N THR A 483 -15.85 -4.17 10.91
CA THR A 483 -17.32 -4.24 10.94
C THR A 483 -17.81 -4.30 12.39
N THR A 484 -17.24 -5.20 13.20
CA THR A 484 -17.58 -5.32 14.62
C THR A 484 -17.30 -4.01 15.35
N LEU A 485 -16.12 -3.40 15.14
CA LEU A 485 -15.74 -2.14 15.79
C LEU A 485 -16.72 -1.01 15.47
N ARG A 486 -17.18 -0.92 14.22
CA ARG A 486 -18.17 0.09 13.82
C ARG A 486 -19.54 -0.16 14.43
N ARG A 487 -19.95 -1.41 14.52
CA ARG A 487 -21.25 -1.80 15.09
C ARG A 487 -21.32 -1.53 16.59
N VAL A 488 -20.33 -1.95 17.37
CA VAL A 488 -20.36 -1.83 18.84
C VAL A 488 -19.76 -0.52 19.35
N GLY A 489 -19.01 0.20 18.50
CA GLY A 489 -18.27 1.40 18.87
C GLY A 489 -16.89 1.08 19.46
N ILE A 490 -16.07 2.13 19.62
CA ILE A 490 -14.65 1.98 20.03
C ILE A 490 -14.47 1.70 21.53
N GLU A 491 -15.46 2.00 22.37
CA GLU A 491 -15.27 2.01 23.83
C GLU A 491 -14.92 0.63 24.43
N PRO A 492 -15.51 -0.51 24.01
CA PRO A 492 -15.08 -1.82 24.51
C PRO A 492 -13.61 -2.13 24.22
N PHE A 493 -13.17 -1.88 22.98
CA PHE A 493 -11.78 -2.09 22.55
C PHE A 493 -10.81 -1.15 23.28
N LYS A 494 -11.25 0.09 23.49
CA LYS A 494 -10.48 1.10 24.23
C LYS A 494 -10.29 0.69 25.69
N ALA A 495 -11.33 0.16 26.33
CA ALA A 495 -11.24 -0.36 27.69
C ALA A 495 -10.26 -1.53 27.76
N ALA A 496 -10.38 -2.50 26.85
CA ALA A 496 -9.48 -3.65 26.77
C ALA A 496 -8.01 -3.22 26.55
N ALA A 497 -7.76 -2.34 25.58
CA ALA A 497 -6.42 -1.80 25.32
C ALA A 497 -5.79 -1.13 26.56
N ASN A 498 -6.56 -0.34 27.31
CA ASN A 498 -6.02 0.33 28.50
C ASN A 498 -5.90 -0.59 29.72
N ALA A 499 -6.65 -1.69 29.77
CA ALA A 499 -6.51 -2.71 30.81
C ALA A 499 -5.23 -3.55 30.67
N ALA A 500 -4.67 -3.65 29.46
CA ALA A 500 -3.40 -4.35 29.18
C ALA A 500 -2.14 -3.61 29.67
N ARG A 501 -2.29 -2.47 30.35
CA ARG A 501 -1.15 -1.69 30.87
C ARG A 501 -0.42 -2.44 31.97
N PHE A 502 0.90 -2.33 31.93
CA PHE A 502 1.77 -2.83 32.98
C PHE A 502 1.72 -1.92 34.19
N SER A 503 1.82 -2.50 35.38
CA SER A 503 2.01 -1.70 36.59
C SER A 503 3.34 -0.94 36.52
N GLN A 504 3.47 0.18 37.24
CA GLN A 504 4.69 1.01 37.23
C GLN A 504 5.99 0.24 37.57
N LYS A 505 5.90 -0.91 38.26
CA LYS A 505 7.05 -1.77 38.58
C LYS A 505 7.54 -2.63 37.41
N GLN A 506 6.73 -2.82 36.37
CA GLN A 506 7.02 -3.69 35.22
C GLN A 506 7.51 -2.90 33.99
N THR A 507 7.48 -1.57 34.05
CA THR A 507 7.87 -0.64 32.97
C THR A 507 9.23 0.04 33.18
N ALA A 508 9.86 -0.19 34.34
CA ALA A 508 11.23 0.24 34.67
C ALA A 508 12.20 -0.89 34.33
#